data_AF-A0A947SCF5-F1
#
_entry.id   AF-A0A947SCF5-F1
#
_cell.length_a   1.000
_cell.length_b   1.000
_cell.length_c   1.000
_cell.angle_alpha   90.00
_cell.angle_beta   90.00
_cell.angle_gamma   90.00
#
_symmetry.space_group_name_H-M   'P 1'
#
loop_
_entity.id
_entity.type
_entity.pdbx_description
1 polymer ?
#
loop_
_entity_poly.entity_id
_entity_poly.type
_entity_poly.pdbx_seq_one_letter_code
_entity_poly.pdbx_strand_id
1 'polypeptide(L)' 'MKGTISRIWSQRGSRPIALQQQEFEWVYTFGAVCPARGEAAAVVMPYANTDAMNVHLKEISQGSQDDGSCCSGIG' A
#
# COMPACT_ATOMS: atom_id res chain seq x y z
N MET A 1 9.40 4.45 1.64
CA MET A 1 9.67 4.57 3.10
C MET A 1 10.49 5.84 3.32
N LYS A 2 10.11 6.74 4.24
CA LYS A 2 10.91 7.96 4.52
C LYS A 2 12.00 7.63 5.53
N GLY A 3 13.24 8.05 5.25
CA GLY A 3 14.40 7.76 6.08
C GLY A 3 14.28 8.27 7.52
N THR A 4 14.78 7.46 8.45
CA THR A 4 14.76 7.71 9.90
C THR A 4 15.51 9.00 10.27
N ILE A 5 14.98 9.73 11.25
CA ILE A 5 15.68 10.87 11.86
C ILE A 5 16.92 10.35 12.59
N SER A 6 18.11 10.68 12.08
CA SER A 6 19.37 10.39 12.78
C SER A 6 19.56 11.35 13.96
N ARG A 7 19.70 10.80 15.17
CA ARG A 7 20.13 11.54 16.37
C ARG A 7 21.65 11.37 16.54
N ILE A 8 22.36 12.49 16.63
CA ILE A 8 23.82 12.53 16.81
C ILE A 8 24.18 13.37 18.04
N TRP A 9 25.16 12.91 18.81
CA TRP A 9 25.73 13.66 19.93
C TRP A 9 26.76 14.65 19.42
N SER A 10 26.74 15.89 19.93
CA SER A 10 27.74 16.92 19.62
C SER A 10 28.21 17.62 20.89
N GLN A 11 29.42 18.19 20.84
CA GLN A 11 29.94 19.05 21.90
C GLN A 11 29.03 20.28 22.10
N ARG A 12 28.92 20.75 23.34
CA ARG A 12 28.14 21.93 23.70
C ARG A 12 28.72 23.17 23.00
N GLY A 13 27.89 23.89 22.27
CA GLY A 13 28.31 25.04 21.45
C GLY A 13 28.62 24.70 19.99
N SER A 14 28.61 23.42 19.61
CA SER A 14 28.73 23.00 18.21
C SER A 14 27.35 22.78 17.58
N ARG A 15 27.19 23.18 16.30
CA ARG A 15 26.00 22.92 15.49
C ARG A 15 26.28 21.76 14.52
N PRO A 16 25.90 20.51 14.87
CA PRO A 16 26.17 19.38 14.01
C PRO A 16 25.28 19.38 12.75
N ILE A 17 25.86 18.96 11.63
CA ILE A 17 25.14 18.80 10.35
C ILE A 17 24.77 17.33 10.21
N ALA A 18 23.49 17.02 10.16
CA ALA A 18 22.99 15.69 9.85
C ALA A 18 22.54 15.64 8.39
N LEU A 19 23.11 14.71 7.61
CA LEU A 19 22.64 14.41 6.27
C LEU A 19 21.39 13.52 6.38
N GLN A 20 20.25 14.03 5.95
CA GLN A 20 19.08 13.20 5.73
C GLN A 20 19.10 12.66 4.31
N GLN A 21 18.84 11.36 4.17
CA GLN A 21 18.56 10.76 2.87
C GLN A 21 17.23 11.32 2.34
N GLN A 22 17.30 12.12 1.27
CA GLN A 22 16.14 12.70 0.61
C GLN A 22 15.63 11.86 -0.57
N GLU A 23 16.45 10.94 -1.06
CA GLU A 23 16.05 9.96 -2.06
C GLU A 23 15.23 8.85 -1.39
N PHE A 24 13.95 8.83 -1.71
CA PHE A 24 13.05 7.76 -1.34
C PHE A 24 12.47 7.17 -2.63
N GLU A 25 12.29 5.86 -2.61
CA GLU A 25 11.46 5.18 -3.59
C GLU A 25 10.10 4.86 -2.95
N TRP A 26 9.06 4.93 -3.77
CA TRP A 26 7.71 4.57 -3.37
C TRP A 26 7.11 3.59 -4.35
N VAL A 27 6.24 2.77 -3.80
CA VAL A 27 5.33 1.94 -4.56
C VAL A 27 3.97 2.02 -3.90
N TYR A 28 2.92 1.94 -4.71
CA TYR A 28 1.53 1.95 -4.26
C TYR A 28 1.05 0.51 -4.15
N THR A 29 0.28 0.20 -3.12
CA THR A 29 -0.35 -1.12 -2.95
C THR A 29 -1.86 -0.93 -2.89
N PHE A 30 -2.57 -1.64 -3.75
CA PHE A 30 -4.03 -1.69 -3.75
C PHE A 30 -4.45 -3.05 -3.23
N GLY A 31 -5.35 -3.09 -2.25
CA GLY A 31 -5.79 -4.31 -1.60
C GLY A 31 -7.27 -4.28 -1.31
N ALA A 32 -7.92 -5.42 -1.50
CA ALA A 32 -9.32 -5.64 -1.19
C ALA A 32 -9.48 -7.01 -0.53
N VAL A 33 -10.47 -7.13 0.36
CA VAL A 33 -10.74 -8.35 1.13
C VAL A 33 -12.23 -8.66 1.09
N CYS A 34 -12.57 -9.95 1.04
CA CYS A 34 -13.94 -10.44 1.20
C CYS A 34 -14.02 -11.26 2.50
N PRO A 35 -14.43 -10.65 3.63
CA PRO A 35 -14.45 -11.33 4.93
C PRO A 35 -15.35 -12.56 4.98
N ALA A 36 -16.46 -12.54 4.21
CA ALA A 36 -17.41 -13.64 4.15
C ALA A 36 -16.79 -14.93 3.58
N ARG A 37 -15.80 -14.79 2.69
CA ARG A 37 -15.10 -15.90 2.02
C ARG A 37 -13.70 -16.15 2.58
N GLY A 38 -13.17 -15.22 3.38
CA GLY A 38 -11.79 -15.27 3.85
C GLY A 38 -10.76 -15.03 2.74
N GLU A 39 -11.16 -14.36 1.66
CA GLU A 39 -10.32 -14.11 0.48
C GLU A 39 -9.80 -12.67 0.43
N ALA A 40 -8.68 -12.48 -0.25
CA ALA A 40 -8.05 -11.18 -0.46
C ALA A 40 -7.39 -11.08 -1.83
N ALA A 41 -7.46 -9.90 -2.45
CA ALA A 41 -6.79 -9.57 -3.69
C ALA A 41 -5.94 -8.31 -3.48
N ALA A 42 -4.68 -8.33 -3.92
CA ALA A 42 -3.80 -7.17 -3.82
C ALA A 42 -2.83 -7.06 -5.00
N VAL A 43 -2.51 -5.83 -5.40
CA VAL A 43 -1.53 -5.52 -6.44
C VAL A 43 -0.62 -4.38 -6.01
N VAL A 44 0.65 -4.46 -6.41
CA VAL A 44 1.69 -3.47 -6.13
C VAL A 44 2.07 -2.76 -7.43
N MET A 45 1.98 -1.43 -7.47
CA MET A 45 2.12 -0.60 -8.68
C MET A 45 3.03 0.61 -8.46
N PRO A 46 3.84 1.01 -9.45
CA PRO A 46 4.73 2.17 -9.34
C PRO A 46 3.97 3.51 -9.28
N TYR A 47 2.71 3.55 -9.76
CA TYR A 47 1.89 4.77 -9.81
C TYR A 47 0.46 4.50 -9.34
N ALA A 48 -0.15 5.51 -8.72
CA ALA A 48 -1.57 5.51 -8.37
C ALA A 48 -2.37 6.28 -9.42
N ASN A 49 -2.79 5.58 -10.49
CA ASN A 49 -3.58 6.13 -11.58
C ASN A 49 -4.74 5.19 -11.94
N THR A 50 -5.54 5.59 -12.92
CA THR A 50 -6.71 4.83 -13.38
C THR A 50 -6.32 3.45 -13.91
N ASP A 51 -5.20 3.32 -14.62
CA ASP A 51 -4.74 2.03 -15.15
C ASP A 51 -4.42 1.04 -14.02
N ALA A 52 -3.70 1.51 -12.99
CA ALA A 52 -3.42 0.72 -11.80
C ALA A 52 -4.69 0.29 -11.06
N MET A 53 -5.69 1.18 -10.98
CA MET A 53 -7.00 0.83 -10.39
C MET A 53 -7.76 -0.18 -11.24
N ASN A 54 -7.73 -0.06 -12.57
CA ASN A 54 -8.36 -1.04 -13.46
C ASN A 54 -7.75 -2.43 -13.32
N VAL A 55 -6.43 -2.51 -13.16
CA VAL A 55 -5.74 -3.77 -12.84
C VAL A 55 -6.24 -4.32 -11.51
N HIS A 56 -6.28 -3.51 -10.45
CA HIS A 56 -6.80 -3.94 -9.15
C HIS A 56 -8.24 -4.46 -9.21
N LEU A 57 -9.13 -3.74 -9.92
CA LEU A 57 -10.53 -4.15 -10.10
C LEU A 57 -10.67 -5.45 -10.89
N LYS A 58 -9.77 -5.71 -11.84
CA LYS A 58 -9.72 -6.98 -12.57
C LYS A 58 -9.33 -8.13 -11.64
N GLU A 59 -8.35 -7.93 -10.77
CA GLU A 59 -7.96 -8.95 -9.77
C GLU A 59 -9.12 -9.25 -8.81
N ILE A 60 -9.83 -8.22 -8.34
CA ILE A 60 -11.03 -8.39 -7.51
C ILE A 60 -12.11 -9.15 -8.28
N SER A 61 -12.38 -8.77 -9.53
CA SER A 61 -13.45 -9.40 -10.30
C SER A 61 -13.17 -10.88 -10.52
N GLN A 62 -11.92 -11.26 -10.78
CA GLN A 62 -11.49 -12.66 -10.91
C GLN A 62 -11.69 -13.44 -9.62
N GLY A 63 -11.29 -12.91 -8.46
CA GLY A 63 -11.52 -13.58 -7.17
C GLY A 63 -13.01 -13.66 -6.79
N SER A 64 -13.82 -12.67 -7.19
CA SER A 64 -15.24 -12.60 -6.88
C SER A 64 -16.15 -13.51 -7.72
N GLN A 65 -15.66 -14.06 -8.84
CA GLN A 65 -16.48 -14.75 -9.84
C GLN A 65 -16.82 -16.21 -9.50
N ASP A 66 -16.29 -16.77 -8.42
CA ASP A 66 -16.55 -18.17 -8.07
C ASP A 66 -17.96 -18.41 -7.46
N ASP A 67 -18.73 -17.37 -7.12
CA ASP A 67 -20.03 -17.58 -6.48
C ASP A 67 -20.92 -16.33 -6.46
N GLY A 68 -21.89 -16.30 -7.37
CA GLY A 68 -23.07 -15.43 -7.29
C GLY A 68 -23.99 -15.69 -6.08
N SER A 69 -23.52 -16.41 -5.05
CA SER A 69 -24.32 -16.74 -3.85
C SER A 69 -24.09 -15.81 -2.66
N CYS A 70 -23.02 -15.01 -2.64
CA CYS A 70 -22.69 -14.19 -1.46
C CYS A 70 -23.63 -12.97 -1.24
N CYS A 71 -24.34 -12.51 -2.28
CA CYS A 71 -25.28 -11.38 -2.20
C CYS A 71 -26.73 -11.77 -1.82
N SER A 72 -27.03 -13.05 -1.54
CA SER A 72 -28.39 -13.47 -1.12
C SER A 72 -28.65 -13.33 0.39
N GLY A 73 -27.70 -12.80 1.17
CA GLY A 73 -27.76 -12.81 2.65
C GLY A 73 -28.32 -11.58 3.34
N ILE A 74 -28.86 -10.58 2.61
CA ILE A 74 -29.56 -9.44 3.23
C ILE A 74 -31.03 -9.53 2.81
N GLY A 75 -31.74 -10.46 3.46
CA GLY A 75 -33.19 -10.41 3.62
C GLY A 75 -33.53 -9.73 4.94
#